data_AF-A0A4S9XUY0-F1
#
_entry.id   AF-A0A4S9XUY0-F1
#
_cell.length_a   1.000
_cell.length_b   1.000
_cell.length_c   1.000
_cell.angle_alpha   90.00
_cell.angle_beta   90.00
_cell.angle_gamma   90.00
#
_symmetry.space_group_name_H-M   'P 1'
#
loop_
_entity.id
_entity.type
_entity.pdbx_description
1 polymer ?
#
loop_
_entity_poly.entity_id
_entity_poly.type
_entity_poly.pdbx_seq_one_letter_code
_entity_poly.pdbx_strand_id
1 'polypeptide(L)'
;MTNPIPVDWYQPNSYTSTAEKRAERERIEAAAQANAPPNTVEVKIANGWHSSWSDRRDHATVDCKDIFERVERTHIYPGSPC
;
A
#
# COMPACT_ATOMS: atom_id res chain seq x y z
N MET A 1 -0.52 19.06 -12.83
CA MET A 1 -0.67 18.37 -11.54
C MET A 1 -1.04 16.94 -11.85
N THR A 2 -0.16 15.98 -11.62
CA THR A 2 -0.47 14.55 -11.79
C THR A 2 -1.49 14.20 -10.72
N ASN A 3 -2.66 13.68 -11.11
CA ASN A 3 -3.64 13.25 -10.14
C ASN A 3 -2.99 12.22 -9.21
N PRO A 4 -3.23 12.30 -7.88
CA PRO A 4 -2.75 11.27 -6.97
C PRO A 4 -3.27 9.91 -7.43
N ILE A 5 -2.38 8.91 -7.46
CA ILE A 5 -2.74 7.54 -7.84
C ILE A 5 -3.80 7.06 -6.84
N PRO A 6 -4.97 6.56 -7.28
CA PRO A 6 -5.98 6.04 -6.38
C PRO A 6 -5.41 4.86 -5.59
N VAL A 7 -5.59 4.91 -4.27
CA VAL A 7 -5.19 3.85 -3.33
C VAL A 7 -6.44 3.33 -2.63
N ASP A 8 -6.69 2.03 -2.78
CA ASP A 8 -7.83 1.33 -2.17
C ASP A 8 -7.36 0.13 -1.35
N TRP A 9 -8.25 -0.39 -0.51
CA TRP A 9 -8.02 -1.62 0.25
C TRP A 9 -8.89 -2.74 -0.28
N TYR A 10 -8.32 -3.94 -0.48
CA TYR A 10 -9.14 -5.13 -0.75
C TYR A 10 -10.10 -5.42 0.40
N GLN A 11 -9.69 -5.12 1.64
CA GLN A 11 -10.51 -5.22 2.83
C GLN A 11 -10.84 -3.80 3.34
N PRO A 12 -12.02 -3.25 3.00
CA PRO A 12 -12.32 -1.84 3.24
C PRO A 12 -12.33 -1.46 4.73
N ASN A 13 -12.59 -2.41 5.62
CA ASN A 13 -12.62 -2.19 7.08
C ASN A 13 -11.27 -2.44 7.78
N SER A 14 -10.20 -2.74 7.04
CA SER A 14 -8.87 -2.90 7.61
C SER A 14 -8.38 -1.59 8.22
N TYR A 15 -7.84 -1.65 9.44
CA TYR A 15 -7.31 -0.48 10.16
C TYR A 15 -8.34 0.65 10.43
N THR A 16 -9.64 0.35 10.51
CA THR A 16 -10.67 1.39 10.78
C THR A 16 -11.20 1.42 12.22
N SER A 17 -10.84 0.44 13.07
CA SER A 17 -11.51 0.19 14.35
C SER A 17 -11.25 1.24 15.44
N THR A 18 -10.09 1.91 15.42
CA THR A 18 -9.73 2.97 16.38
C THR A 18 -9.17 4.19 15.65
N ALA A 19 -9.05 5.33 16.34
CA ALA A 19 -8.41 6.52 15.77
C ALA A 19 -6.94 6.27 15.42
N GLU A 20 -6.22 5.56 16.30
CA GLU A 20 -4.82 5.16 16.07
C GLU A 20 -4.69 4.24 14.85
N LYS A 21 -5.58 3.27 14.70
CA LYS A 21 -5.60 2.40 13.52
C LYS A 21 -5.90 3.18 12.26
N ARG A 22 -6.82 4.14 12.29
CA ARG A 22 -7.12 5.02 11.14
C ARG A 22 -5.93 5.89 10.75
N ALA A 23 -5.21 6.46 11.72
CA ALA A 23 -3.97 7.18 11.44
C ALA A 23 -2.91 6.25 10.82
N GLU A 24 -2.83 5.00 11.27
CA GLU A 24 -1.92 4.02 10.67
C GLU A 24 -2.34 3.62 9.25
N ARG A 25 -3.65 3.53 9.00
CA ARG A 25 -4.21 3.31 7.66
C ARG A 25 -3.75 4.40 6.68
N GLU A 26 -3.86 5.66 7.08
CA GLU A 26 -3.42 6.81 6.27
C GLU A 26 -1.91 6.76 5.98
N ARG A 27 -1.09 6.31 6.95
CA ARG A 27 0.35 6.11 6.73
C ARG A 27 0.65 5.01 5.72
N ILE A 28 -0.08 3.89 5.78
CA ILE A 28 0.06 2.79 4.81
C ILE A 28 -0.33 3.29 3.41
N GLU A 29 -1.45 4.01 3.29
CA GLU A 29 -1.92 4.58 2.02
C GLU A 29 -0.90 5.57 1.42
N ALA A 30 -0.36 6.47 2.25
CA ALA A 30 0.67 7.41 1.80
C ALA A 30 1.97 6.69 1.37
N ALA A 31 2.40 5.67 2.11
CA ALA A 31 3.56 4.86 1.74
C ALA A 31 3.33 4.07 0.45
N ALA A 32 2.11 3.53 0.27
CA ALA A 32 1.66 2.85 -0.94
C ALA A 32 1.74 3.75 -2.17
N GLN A 33 1.26 4.98 -2.04
CA GLN A 33 1.32 5.95 -3.12
C GLN A 33 2.76 6.38 -3.43
N ALA A 34 3.59 6.61 -2.41
CA ALA A 34 4.98 7.06 -2.59
C ALA A 34 5.89 5.99 -3.22
N ASN A 35 5.65 4.71 -2.90
CA ASN A 35 6.43 3.58 -3.41
C ASN A 35 5.81 2.94 -4.67
N ALA A 36 4.73 3.51 -5.21
CA ALA A 36 4.13 3.02 -6.44
C ALA A 36 5.12 3.12 -7.60
N PRO A 37 5.36 2.04 -8.38
CA PRO A 37 6.22 2.09 -9.55
C PRO A 37 5.77 3.15 -10.57
N PRO A 38 6.69 3.64 -11.44
CA PRO A 38 6.32 4.51 -12.55
C PRO A 38 5.20 3.88 -13.40
N ASN A 39 4.29 4.71 -13.91
CA ASN A 39 3.12 4.30 -14.70
C ASN A 39 2.07 3.48 -13.94
N THR A 40 2.12 3.43 -12.61
CA THR A 40 1.02 2.90 -11.81
C THR A 40 -0.21 3.80 -11.94
N VAL A 41 -1.37 3.21 -12.22
CA VAL A 41 -2.66 3.89 -12.34
C VAL A 41 -3.61 3.58 -11.19
N GLU A 42 -3.37 2.50 -10.45
CA GLU A 42 -4.17 2.08 -9.30
C GLU A 42 -3.29 1.28 -8.35
N VAL A 43 -3.46 1.51 -7.05
CA VAL A 43 -2.84 0.70 -5.99
C VAL A 43 -3.91 0.09 -5.12
N LYS A 44 -3.82 -1.22 -4.88
CA LYS A 44 -4.68 -1.94 -3.94
C LYS A 44 -3.88 -2.56 -2.82
N ILE A 45 -4.17 -2.19 -1.59
CA ILE A 45 -3.56 -2.75 -0.39
C ILE A 45 -4.22 -4.09 -0.10
N ALA A 46 -3.46 -5.17 -0.29
CA ALA A 46 -3.86 -6.53 0.01
C ALA A 46 -3.72 -6.85 1.50
N ASN A 47 -2.66 -6.33 2.12
CA ASN A 47 -2.46 -6.42 3.56
C ASN A 47 -1.71 -5.18 4.05
N GLY A 48 -2.11 -4.68 5.23
CA GLY A 48 -1.38 -3.61 5.90
C GLY A 48 -0.06 -4.09 6.49
N TRP A 49 0.51 -3.35 7.44
CA TRP A 49 1.72 -3.76 8.12
C TRP A 49 1.57 -5.14 8.79
N HIS A 50 2.46 -6.04 8.40
CA HIS A 50 2.59 -7.37 8.97
C HIS A 50 4.01 -7.89 8.71
N SER A 51 4.38 -8.93 9.45
CA SER A 51 5.56 -9.74 9.14
C SER A 51 5.12 -11.15 8.77
N SER A 52 5.91 -11.82 7.96
CA SER A 52 5.71 -13.22 7.59
C SER A 52 6.91 -14.05 8.03
N TRP A 53 6.77 -15.38 8.04
CA TRP A 53 7.87 -16.25 8.42
C TRP A 53 9.06 -16.12 7.44
N SER A 54 8.77 -15.93 6.16
CA SER A 54 9.75 -15.74 5.08
C SER A 54 10.31 -14.31 4.99
N ASP A 55 9.54 -13.29 5.40
CA ASP A 55 10.03 -11.92 5.54
C ASP A 55 9.67 -11.39 6.92
N ARG A 56 10.66 -11.46 7.81
CA ARG A 56 10.52 -11.03 9.21
C ARG A 56 10.45 -9.52 9.38
N ARG A 57 10.73 -8.75 8.33
CA ARG A 57 10.57 -7.29 8.37
C ARG A 57 9.09 -6.97 8.31
N ASP A 58 8.67 -5.96 9.06
CA ASP A 58 7.32 -5.43 8.94
C ASP A 58 7.16 -4.81 7.55
N HIS A 59 6.09 -5.15 6.83
CA HIS A 59 5.82 -4.67 5.49
C HIS A 59 4.33 -4.67 5.18
N ALA A 60 3.92 -3.84 4.22
CA ALA A 60 2.60 -3.87 3.63
C ALA A 60 2.70 -4.55 2.26
N THR A 61 1.67 -5.33 1.91
CA THR A 61 1.57 -5.95 0.59
C THR A 61 0.56 -5.18 -0.22
N VAL A 62 0.99 -4.68 -1.37
CA VAL A 62 0.16 -3.94 -2.30
C VAL A 62 0.22 -4.56 -3.69
N ASP A 63 -0.86 -4.41 -4.44
CA ASP A 63 -0.97 -4.76 -5.84
C ASP A 63 -1.06 -3.46 -6.64
N CYS A 64 -0.06 -3.19 -7.48
CA CYS A 64 0.00 -2.01 -8.34
C CYS A 64 -0.44 -2.38 -9.75
N LYS A 65 -1.49 -1.72 -10.26
CA LYS A 65 -1.93 -1.86 -11.66
C LYS A 65 -1.25 -0.80 -12.51
N ASP A 66 -0.60 -1.20 -13.59
CA ASP A 66 0.02 -0.28 -14.55
C ASP A 66 -0.94 0.18 -15.66
N ILE A 67 -0.51 1.14 -16.49
CA ILE A 67 -1.24 1.62 -17.67
C ILE A 67 -1.56 0.52 -18.70
N PHE A 68 -0.89 -0.63 -18.66
CA PHE A 68 -1.11 -1.79 -19.53
C PHE A 68 -2.00 -2.85 -18.86
N GLU A 69 -2.64 -2.50 -17.76
CA GLU A 69 -3.51 -3.34 -16.94
C GLU A 69 -2.83 -4.55 -16.27
N ARG A 70 -1.49 -4.55 -16.20
CA ARG A 70 -0.75 -5.58 -15.48
C ARG A 70 -0.75 -5.26 -14.01
N VAL A 71 -0.91 -6.30 -13.19
CA VAL A 71 -0.89 -6.19 -11.74
C VAL A 71 0.41 -6.80 -11.23
N GLU A 72 1.19 -6.01 -10.50
CA GLU A 72 2.41 -6.44 -9.83
C GLU A 72 2.22 -6.36 -8.31
N ARG A 73 2.61 -7.42 -7.60
CA ARG A 73 2.59 -7.45 -6.13
C ARG A 73 3.91 -6.95 -5.57
N THR A 74 3.82 -5.91 -4.76
CA THR A 74 4.97 -5.21 -4.18
C THR A 74 4.90 -5.20 -2.65
N HIS A 75 6.04 -5.38 -2.01
CA HIS A 75 6.19 -5.17 -0.56
C HIS A 75 6.74 -3.78 -0.29
N ILE A 76 6.07 -3.08 0.60
CA ILE A 76 6.47 -1.74 1.06
C ILE A 76 6.94 -1.89 2.48
N TYR A 77 8.07 -1.28 2.82
CA TYR A 77 8.64 -1.36 4.16
C TYR A 77 8.49 -0.01 4.87
N PRO A 78 8.09 0.01 6.16
CA PRO A 78 7.90 1.23 6.91
C PRO A 78 9.22 1.99 7.00
N GLY A 79 9.16 3.30 6.76
CA GLY A 79 10.32 4.18 6.81
C GLY A 79 11.32 3.99 5.66
N SER A 80 10.97 3.28 4.57
CA SER A 80 11.75 3.36 3.33
C SER A 80 11.43 4.68 2.63
N PRO A 81 12.37 5.64 2.57
CA PRO A 81 12.22 6.77 1.69
C PRO A 81 12.53 6.33 0.25
N CYS A 82 11.81 6.92 -0.71
CA CYS A 82 12.22 6.93 -2.11
C CYS A 82 13.50 7.77 -2.28
#